data_AF-A0A3T1AZ87-F1
#
_entry.id   AF-A0A3T1AZ87-F1
#
_cell.length_a   1.000
_cell.length_b   1.000
_cell.length_c   1.000
_cell.angle_alpha   90.00
_cell.angle_beta   90.00
_cell.angle_gamma   90.00
#
_symmetry.space_group_name_H-M   'P 1'
#
loop_
_entity.id
_entity.type
_entity.pdbx_description
1 polymer ?
#
loop_
_entity_poly.entity_id
_entity_poly.type
_entity_poly.pdbx_seq_one_letter_code
_entity_poly.pdbx_strand_id
1 'polypeptide(L)'
;MVSGWLGRRSRPRLSGTLHIRDTAGRELAVPLRGRATVLTAYGTGLTGYGEVHAVHTTPGSTDTSLMISYGRDGSADLRESGLCAPGETVLLGGVAFTWRHQPAAIPRPRSAAPNMPRTLRPAATAQPANAHPAPAAPTGRLENLLRNRPADAPRPTTPNPRPNSTT
;
A
#
# COMPACT_ATOMS: atom_id res chain seq x y z
N MET A 1 27.86 26.15 5.04
CA MET A 1 27.75 24.72 4.64
C MET A 1 26.32 24.31 4.87
N VAL A 2 25.58 24.01 3.80
CA VAL A 2 24.12 23.88 3.83
C VAL A 2 23.73 22.48 4.34
N SER A 3 23.05 22.44 5.49
CA SER A 3 22.46 21.24 6.08
C SER A 3 21.29 20.72 5.23
N GLY A 4 21.58 19.88 4.24
CA GLY A 4 20.58 19.12 3.48
C GLY A 4 20.06 17.89 4.25
N TRP A 5 19.48 18.08 5.45
CA TRP A 5 19.11 16.97 6.35
C TRP A 5 17.77 16.28 5.99
N LEU A 6 17.00 16.79 5.02
CA LEU A 6 15.71 16.19 4.62
C LEU A 6 15.88 15.15 3.51
N GLY A 7 16.84 14.25 3.68
CA GLY A 7 16.90 13.00 2.92
C GLY A 7 15.66 12.16 3.25
N ARG A 8 14.55 12.44 2.57
CA ARG A 8 13.35 11.59 2.59
C ARG A 8 13.82 10.19 2.21
N ARG A 9 13.95 9.29 3.20
CA ARG A 9 14.12 7.87 2.94
C ARG A 9 12.89 7.43 2.16
N SER A 10 13.03 7.40 0.84
CA SER A 10 11.97 6.96 -0.05
C SER A 10 11.75 5.49 0.27
N ARG A 11 10.64 5.18 0.93
CA ARG A 11 10.27 3.77 1.16
C ARG A 11 10.05 3.13 -0.20
N PRO A 12 10.72 1.99 -0.50
CA PRO A 12 10.57 1.33 -1.78
C PRO A 12 9.11 0.94 -2.00
N ARG A 13 8.71 0.90 -3.27
CA ARG A 13 7.35 0.52 -3.66
C ARG A 13 7.32 -0.96 -3.99
N LEU A 14 6.20 -1.59 -3.68
CA LEU A 14 5.89 -2.95 -4.13
C LEU A 14 5.63 -2.94 -5.64
N SER A 15 6.30 -3.83 -6.36
CA SER A 15 6.12 -4.07 -7.80
C SER A 15 6.31 -5.55 -8.14
N GLY A 16 5.77 -5.94 -9.28
CA GLY A 16 5.82 -7.32 -9.77
C GLY A 16 4.66 -8.18 -9.27
N THR A 17 4.91 -9.48 -9.18
CA THR A 17 3.91 -10.48 -8.81
C THR A 17 4.49 -11.42 -7.77
N LEU A 18 3.74 -11.67 -6.70
CA LEU A 18 4.06 -12.68 -5.70
C LEU A 18 3.35 -13.97 -6.07
N HIS A 19 4.11 -15.00 -6.41
CA HIS A 19 3.58 -16.36 -6.56
C HIS A 19 3.58 -17.02 -5.19
N ILE A 20 2.44 -17.62 -4.84
CA ILE A 20 2.24 -18.27 -3.57
C ILE A 20 1.82 -19.70 -3.85
N ARG A 21 2.56 -20.67 -3.32
CA ARG A 21 2.22 -22.09 -3.38
C ARG A 21 1.92 -22.60 -1.98
N ASP A 22 0.68 -23.01 -1.75
CA ASP A 22 0.25 -23.51 -0.46
C ASP A 22 0.69 -24.96 -0.19
N THR A 23 0.46 -25.43 1.03
CA THR A 23 0.79 -26.80 1.45
C THR A 23 0.00 -27.88 0.71
N ALA A 24 -1.14 -27.53 0.12
CA ALA A 24 -1.92 -28.44 -0.72
C ALA A 24 -1.42 -28.44 -2.18
N GLY A 25 -0.40 -27.64 -2.49
CA GLY A 25 0.18 -27.49 -3.82
C GLY A 25 -0.57 -26.52 -4.72
N ARG A 26 -1.59 -25.80 -4.23
CA ARG A 26 -2.30 -24.79 -5.01
C ARG A 26 -1.41 -23.58 -5.20
N GLU A 27 -1.35 -23.07 -6.43
CA GLU A 27 -0.58 -21.88 -6.77
C GLU A 27 -1.52 -20.69 -7.06
N LEU A 28 -1.17 -19.53 -6.52
CA LEU A 28 -1.85 -18.25 -6.75
C LEU A 28 -0.83 -17.17 -7.10
N ALA A 29 -1.19 -16.29 -8.02
CA ALA A 29 -0.42 -15.09 -8.36
C ALA A 29 -1.10 -13.83 -7.78
N VAL A 30 -0.41 -13.13 -6.88
CA VAL A 30 -0.89 -11.88 -6.26
C VAL A 30 -0.12 -10.69 -6.86
N PRO A 31 -0.79 -9.76 -7.56
CA PRO A 31 -0.13 -8.58 -8.09
C PRO A 31 0.29 -7.64 -6.94
N LEU A 32 1.56 -7.28 -6.90
CA LEU A 32 2.10 -6.40 -5.87
C LEU A 32 2.06 -4.94 -6.36
N ARG A 33 1.38 -4.08 -5.59
CA ARG A 33 1.21 -2.65 -5.89
C ARG A 33 1.32 -1.83 -4.61
N GLY A 34 1.77 -0.58 -4.73
CA GLY A 34 1.74 0.38 -3.63
C GLY A 34 2.92 0.21 -2.65
N ARG A 35 2.61 0.07 -1.35
CA ARG A 35 3.62 0.05 -0.27
C ARG A 35 3.56 -1.21 0.62
N ALA A 36 2.39 -1.83 0.67
CA ALA A 36 2.09 -2.96 1.50
C ALA A 36 1.06 -3.82 0.75
N THR A 37 1.08 -5.13 0.96
CA THR A 37 0.02 -6.04 0.52
C THR A 37 -0.31 -6.97 1.67
N VAL A 38 -1.61 -7.10 1.97
CA VAL A 38 -2.10 -7.97 3.02
C VAL A 38 -2.63 -9.25 2.36
N LEU A 39 -2.18 -10.39 2.87
CA LEU A 39 -2.61 -11.71 2.45
C LEU A 39 -3.63 -12.21 3.48
N THR A 40 -4.86 -12.44 3.05
CA THR A 40 -5.94 -12.94 3.91
C THR A 40 -6.61 -14.14 3.25
N ALA A 41 -7.33 -14.93 4.04
CA ALA A 41 -8.14 -16.03 3.53
C ALA A 41 -9.12 -15.60 2.44
N TYR A 42 -9.81 -14.46 2.62
CA TYR A 42 -10.76 -13.95 1.63
C TYR A 42 -10.08 -13.42 0.37
N GLY A 43 -8.89 -12.82 0.48
CA GLY A 43 -8.20 -12.23 -0.66
C GLY A 43 -7.36 -13.23 -1.46
N THR A 44 -6.80 -14.25 -0.81
CA THR A 44 -5.80 -15.15 -1.39
C THR A 44 -6.13 -16.63 -1.26
N GLY A 45 -7.20 -16.99 -0.53
CA GLY A 45 -7.54 -18.40 -0.28
C GLY A 45 -6.53 -19.15 0.60
N LEU A 46 -5.53 -18.44 1.14
CA LEU A 46 -4.57 -18.98 2.10
C LEU A 46 -5.23 -19.14 3.47
N THR A 47 -4.81 -20.15 4.21
CA THR A 47 -5.16 -20.23 5.63
C THR A 47 -4.36 -19.17 6.39
N GLY A 48 -4.99 -18.37 7.24
CA GLY A 48 -4.30 -17.39 8.08
C GLY A 48 -4.14 -16.00 7.47
N TYR A 49 -3.05 -15.33 7.87
CA TYR A 49 -2.80 -13.92 7.62
C TYR A 49 -1.32 -13.66 7.31
N GLY A 50 -1.05 -12.79 6.34
CA GLY A 50 0.29 -12.30 6.08
C GLY A 50 0.34 -10.85 5.62
N GLU A 51 1.52 -10.27 5.74
CA GLU A 51 1.86 -8.92 5.31
C GLU A 51 3.12 -8.96 4.45
N VAL A 52 3.10 -8.18 3.37
CA VAL A 52 4.20 -8.07 2.41
C VAL A 52 4.56 -6.61 2.26
N HIS A 53 5.83 -6.28 2.43
CA HIS A 53 6.37 -4.93 2.28
C HIS A 53 7.69 -4.94 1.53
N ALA A 54 7.95 -3.91 0.73
CA ALA A 54 9.26 -3.72 0.11
C ALA A 54 10.24 -3.13 1.12
N VAL A 55 11.47 -3.63 1.14
CA VAL A 55 12.57 -3.12 1.97
C VAL A 55 13.86 -3.01 1.18
N HIS A 56 14.69 -2.03 1.54
CA HIS A 56 16.08 -1.97 1.08
C HIS A 56 16.94 -2.82 2.00
N THR A 57 17.68 -3.77 1.46
CA THR A 57 18.57 -4.64 2.23
C THR A 57 19.89 -3.98 2.58
N THR A 58 20.35 -3.04 1.74
CA THR A 58 21.61 -2.33 1.93
C THR A 58 21.37 -0.81 1.95
N PRO A 59 21.88 -0.09 2.97
CA PRO A 59 21.81 1.37 2.99
C PRO A 59 22.51 1.95 1.77
N GLY A 60 21.80 2.78 0.99
CA GLY A 60 22.35 3.41 -0.22
C GLY A 60 22.29 2.55 -1.48
N SER A 61 21.86 1.29 -1.41
CA SER A 61 21.57 0.48 -2.60
C SER A 61 20.14 0.68 -3.09
N THR A 62 19.94 0.51 -4.40
CA THR A 62 18.60 0.39 -5.01
C THR A 62 18.05 -1.04 -4.93
N ASP A 63 18.83 -1.98 -4.40
CA ASP A 63 18.39 -3.36 -4.20
C ASP A 63 17.19 -3.37 -3.27
N THR A 64 16.12 -4.00 -3.76
CA THR A 64 14.86 -4.11 -3.06
C THR A 64 14.58 -5.59 -2.86
N SER A 65 14.21 -5.96 -1.64
CA SER A 65 13.69 -7.29 -1.29
C SER A 65 12.29 -7.15 -0.71
N LEU A 66 11.52 -8.22 -0.70
CA LEU A 66 10.28 -8.27 0.06
C LEU A 66 10.55 -8.78 1.47
N MET A 67 10.07 -8.05 2.47
CA MET A 67 9.84 -8.62 3.79
C MET A 67 8.44 -9.22 3.79
N ILE A 68 8.35 -10.52 4.08
CA ILE A 68 7.09 -11.26 4.16
C ILE A 68 6.95 -11.77 5.58
N SER A 69 5.84 -11.46 6.23
CA SER A 69 5.45 -12.00 7.52
C SER A 69 4.17 -12.80 7.34
N TYR A 70 4.13 -14.07 7.73
CA TYR A 70 2.97 -14.93 7.53
C TYR A 70 2.78 -15.89 8.70
N GLY A 71 1.52 -16.07 9.11
CA GLY A 71 1.11 -17.04 10.13
C GLY A 71 -0.17 -17.75 9.70
N ARG A 72 -0.21 -19.07 9.88
CA ARG A 72 -1.27 -19.94 9.37
C ARG A 72 -2.59 -19.83 10.13
N ASP A 73 -2.52 -19.50 11.41
CA ASP A 73 -3.65 -19.41 12.34
C ASP A 73 -4.19 -17.97 12.49
N GLY A 74 -3.52 -17.00 11.88
CA GLY A 74 -3.85 -15.58 11.99
C GLY A 74 -3.35 -14.91 13.28
N SER A 75 -2.77 -15.67 14.21
CA SER A 75 -2.14 -15.13 15.42
C SER A 75 -0.92 -14.29 15.04
N ALA A 76 -0.67 -13.21 15.79
CA ALA A 76 0.52 -12.39 15.58
C ALA A 76 1.78 -13.06 16.16
N ASP A 77 1.62 -13.85 17.22
CA ASP A 77 2.74 -14.39 18.01
C ASP A 77 3.44 -15.58 17.33
N LEU A 78 2.77 -16.21 16.36
CA LEU A 78 3.27 -17.39 15.63
C LEU A 78 3.61 -17.05 14.16
N ARG A 79 3.79 -15.77 13.83
CA ARG A 79 4.16 -15.37 12.47
C ARG A 79 5.64 -15.62 12.23
N GLU A 80 5.92 -16.35 11.16
CA GLU A 80 7.26 -16.43 10.61
C GLU A 80 7.50 -15.23 9.69
N SER A 81 8.73 -14.73 9.65
CA SER A 81 9.11 -13.63 8.76
C SER A 81 10.37 -13.98 7.97
N GLY A 82 10.41 -13.57 6.70
CA GLY A 82 11.54 -13.83 5.82
C GLY A 82 11.72 -12.77 4.76
N LEU A 83 12.96 -12.65 4.28
CA LEU A 83 13.31 -11.82 3.13
C LEU A 83 13.27 -12.64 1.84
N CYS A 84 12.56 -12.14 0.84
CA CYS A 84 12.49 -12.71 -0.49
C CYS A 84 13.11 -11.73 -1.49
N ALA A 85 14.28 -12.07 -2.03
CA ALA A 85 14.91 -11.31 -3.09
C ALA A 85 14.18 -11.52 -4.44
N PRO A 86 14.42 -10.66 -5.45
CA PRO A 86 13.86 -10.85 -6.79
C PRO A 86 14.23 -12.21 -7.38
N GLY A 87 13.23 -12.98 -7.82
CA GLY A 87 13.41 -14.31 -8.41
C GLY A 87 13.59 -15.45 -7.41
N GLU A 88 13.83 -15.12 -6.14
CA GLU A 88 14.01 -16.10 -5.07
C GLU A 88 12.69 -16.61 -4.50
N THR A 89 12.78 -17.69 -3.72
CA THR A 89 11.66 -18.28 -2.98
C THR A 89 11.99 -18.39 -1.50
N VAL A 90 11.04 -17.99 -0.64
CA VAL A 90 11.11 -18.20 0.81
C VAL A 90 9.96 -19.10 1.27
N LEU A 91 10.22 -20.00 2.21
CA LEU A 91 9.22 -20.86 2.84
C LEU A 91 8.87 -20.29 4.23
N LEU A 92 7.59 -20.01 4.46
CA LEU A 92 7.08 -19.53 5.76
C LEU A 92 5.81 -20.30 6.10
N GLY A 93 5.74 -20.94 7.27
CA GLY A 93 4.57 -21.70 7.72
C GLY A 93 4.15 -22.82 6.74
N GLY A 94 5.11 -23.38 6.00
CA GLY A 94 4.88 -24.40 4.97
C GLY A 94 4.36 -23.87 3.62
N VAL A 95 4.22 -22.55 3.46
CA VAL A 95 3.81 -21.90 2.21
C VAL A 95 5.04 -21.33 1.50
N ALA A 96 5.17 -21.57 0.20
CA ALA A 96 6.26 -21.04 -0.62
C ALA A 96 5.85 -19.70 -1.26
N PHE A 97 6.70 -18.70 -1.10
CA PHE A 97 6.52 -17.36 -1.65
C PHE A 97 7.64 -17.05 -2.62
N THR A 98 7.32 -16.89 -3.90
CA THR A 98 8.29 -16.57 -4.96
C THR A 98 8.00 -15.19 -5.52
N TRP A 99 8.96 -14.27 -5.44
CA TRP A 99 8.76 -12.92 -5.98
C TRP A 99 9.27 -12.80 -7.41
N ARG A 100 8.34 -12.64 -8.35
CA ARG A 100 8.67 -12.26 -9.73
C ARG A 100 8.67 -10.75 -9.85
N HIS A 101 9.82 -10.16 -9.54
CA HIS A 101 10.00 -8.71 -9.69
C HIS A 101 9.94 -8.34 -11.18
N GLN A 102 8.96 -7.52 -11.54
CA GLN A 102 8.99 -6.77 -12.79
C GLN A 102 9.34 -5.33 -12.43
N PRO A 103 10.48 -4.80 -12.90
CA PRO A 103 10.77 -3.40 -12.70
C PRO A 103 9.63 -2.58 -13.32
N ALA A 104 9.15 -1.57 -12.59
CA ALA A 104 8.14 -0.67 -13.12
C ALA A 104 8.68 -0.07 -14.42
N ALA A 105 8.08 -0.40 -15.57
CA ALA A 105 8.46 0.18 -16.84
C ALA A 105 8.37 1.70 -16.70
N ILE A 106 9.51 2.39 -16.78
CA ILE A 106 9.55 3.85 -16.75
C ILE A 106 8.69 4.31 -17.92
N PRO A 107 7.63 5.10 -17.72
CA PRO A 107 6.87 5.66 -18.82
C PRO A 107 7.87 6.47 -19.66
N ARG A 108 8.20 5.97 -20.86
CA ARG A 108 9.04 6.75 -21.77
C ARG A 108 8.26 8.04 -22.05
N PRO A 109 8.86 9.22 -21.79
CA PRO A 109 8.22 10.46 -22.21
C PRO A 109 7.95 10.35 -23.70
N ARG A 110 6.69 10.49 -24.09
CA ARG A 110 6.29 10.51 -25.49
C ARG A 110 7.01 11.72 -26.08
N SER A 111 8.06 11.50 -26.88
CA SER A 111 8.70 12.59 -27.61
C SER A 111 7.61 13.33 -28.36
N ALA A 112 7.39 14.59 -28.01
CA ALA A 112 6.49 15.45 -28.76
C ALA A 112 6.99 15.45 -30.20
N ALA A 113 6.09 15.15 -31.15
CA ALA A 113 6.44 15.17 -32.57
C ALA A 113 7.00 16.57 -32.90
N PRO A 114 8.20 16.69 -33.49
CA PRO A 114 8.87 17.98 -33.67
C PRO A 114 8.22 18.94 -34.68
N ASN A 115 7.01 18.67 -35.18
CA ASN A 115 6.45 19.40 -36.32
C ASN A 115 4.93 19.67 -36.22
N MET A 116 4.43 20.13 -35.08
CA MET A 116 3.12 20.82 -35.08
C MET A 116 3.31 22.31 -35.43
N PRO A 117 2.80 22.79 -36.58
CA PRO A 117 2.78 24.20 -36.88
C PRO A 117 1.92 24.93 -35.84
N ARG A 118 2.52 25.94 -35.21
CA ARG A 118 1.85 26.84 -34.27
C ARG A 118 0.91 27.72 -35.10
N THR A 119 -0.32 27.27 -35.36
CA THR A 119 -1.33 28.12 -35.98
C THR A 119 -1.69 29.24 -35.03
N LEU A 120 -1.45 30.45 -35.53
CA LEU A 120 -1.70 31.72 -34.86
C LEU A 120 -3.17 31.83 -34.44
N ARG A 121 -3.32 32.23 -33.18
CA ARG A 121 -4.53 32.75 -32.54
C ARG A 121 -5.21 33.83 -33.42
N PRO A 122 -6.52 33.72 -33.71
CA PRO A 122 -7.33 34.90 -34.04
C PRO A 122 -8.05 35.41 -32.78
N ALA A 123 -8.10 36.74 -32.66
CA ALA A 123 -8.89 37.46 -31.66
C ALA A 123 -10.40 37.35 -31.94
N ALA A 124 -11.18 37.60 -30.89
CA ALA A 124 -12.63 37.44 -30.75
C ALA A 124 -13.50 38.11 -31.82
N THR A 125 -14.66 37.50 -32.14
CA THR A 125 -15.98 38.14 -32.09
C THR A 125 -17.14 37.14 -32.25
N ALA A 126 -18.28 37.54 -31.67
CA ALA A 126 -19.66 37.07 -31.90
C ALA A 126 -20.19 35.86 -31.11
N GLN A 127 -20.81 36.16 -29.96
CA GLN A 127 -22.01 35.45 -29.48
C GLN A 127 -23.13 35.51 -30.54
N PRO A 128 -24.02 34.50 -30.54
CA PRO A 128 -25.42 34.82 -30.43
C PRO A 128 -26.08 34.11 -29.25
N ALA A 129 -26.92 34.87 -28.56
CA ALA A 129 -27.89 34.38 -27.59
C ALA A 129 -28.92 33.48 -28.30
N ASN A 130 -29.28 32.37 -27.66
CA ASN A 130 -30.66 31.88 -27.68
C ASN A 130 -30.91 31.01 -26.43
N ALA A 131 -32.03 31.30 -25.80
CA ALA A 131 -32.44 30.84 -24.49
C ALA A 131 -32.99 29.40 -24.47
N HIS A 132 -32.97 28.79 -23.27
CA HIS A 132 -34.11 28.27 -22.47
C HIS A 132 -33.76 26.95 -21.73
N PRO A 133 -34.51 26.52 -20.70
CA PRO A 133 -34.47 26.96 -19.30
C PRO A 133 -33.91 25.88 -18.34
N ALA A 134 -33.67 26.28 -17.08
CA ALA A 134 -33.18 25.44 -15.99
C ALA A 134 -34.20 24.38 -15.52
N PRO A 135 -33.73 23.21 -15.05
CA PRO A 135 -34.43 22.43 -14.04
C PRO A 135 -33.83 22.66 -12.65
N ALA A 136 -34.75 22.89 -11.72
CA ALA A 136 -34.56 23.17 -10.31
C ALA A 136 -33.66 22.17 -9.57
N ALA A 137 -32.79 22.70 -8.72
CA ALA A 137 -32.15 21.96 -7.65
C ALA A 137 -33.16 21.71 -6.51
N PRO A 138 -33.34 20.47 -6.03
CA PRO A 138 -33.90 20.26 -4.71
C PRO A 138 -32.81 20.42 -3.65
N THR A 139 -32.95 21.51 -2.92
CA THR A 139 -32.47 21.78 -1.57
C THR A 139 -32.59 20.54 -0.68
N GLY A 140 -31.48 20.08 -0.11
CA GLY A 140 -31.49 18.89 0.73
C GLY A 140 -30.16 18.59 1.40
N ARG A 141 -29.48 19.59 1.96
CA ARG A 141 -28.36 19.36 2.88
C ARG A 141 -28.77 19.81 4.28
N LEU A 142 -29.68 19.03 4.84
CA LEU A 142 -30.03 19.08 6.26
C LEU A 142 -28.78 18.76 7.06
N GLU A 143 -28.29 19.79 7.73
CA GLU A 143 -27.46 19.73 8.91
C GLU A 143 -28.11 18.80 9.94
N ASN A 144 -27.72 17.54 9.92
CA ASN A 144 -28.08 16.62 10.99
C ASN A 144 -27.01 15.55 11.07
N LEU A 145 -26.08 15.74 12.02
CA LEU A 145 -25.57 14.72 12.94
C LEU A 145 -24.39 15.32 13.73
N LEU A 146 -24.67 16.42 14.42
CA LEU A 146 -23.97 16.87 15.63
C LEU A 146 -24.34 15.99 16.85
N ARG A 147 -24.58 14.70 16.63
CA ARG A 147 -24.91 13.72 17.66
C ARG A 147 -24.06 12.48 17.41
N ASN A 148 -22.93 12.41 18.10
CA ASN A 148 -22.55 11.28 18.93
C ASN A 148 -21.12 11.49 19.44
N ARG A 149 -21.01 12.13 20.62
CA ARG A 149 -19.89 11.88 21.54
C ARG A 149 -19.92 10.39 21.92
N PRO A 150 -18.75 9.79 22.20
CA PRO A 150 -18.32 9.73 23.59
C PRO A 150 -16.86 10.16 23.76
N ALA A 151 -16.66 11.19 24.56
CA ALA A 151 -15.38 11.52 25.17
C ALA A 151 -15.55 11.28 26.67
N ASP A 152 -15.33 10.04 27.11
CA ASP A 152 -15.03 9.72 28.50
C ASP A 152 -14.40 8.31 28.58
N ALA A 153 -13.09 8.26 28.78
CA ALA A 153 -12.39 7.07 29.25
C ALA A 153 -11.07 7.50 29.93
N PRO A 154 -11.09 7.82 31.23
CA PRO A 154 -9.87 7.89 32.01
C PRO A 154 -9.48 6.51 32.60
N ARG A 155 -8.25 6.14 32.27
CA ARG A 155 -7.23 5.37 33.01
C ARG A 155 -7.37 3.85 33.22
N PRO A 156 -6.36 3.07 32.77
CA PRO A 156 -6.06 1.78 33.39
C PRO A 156 -5.44 2.02 34.78
N THR A 157 -6.06 1.45 35.81
CA THR A 157 -5.43 1.24 37.11
C THR A 157 -4.52 0.02 37.02
N THR A 158 -3.21 0.26 37.12
CA THR A 158 -2.21 -0.76 37.41
C THR A 158 -2.08 -0.88 38.93
N PRO A 159 -2.37 -2.02 39.57
CA PRO A 159 -1.78 -2.36 40.85
C PRO A 159 -0.52 -3.20 40.66
N ASN A 160 0.56 -2.56 41.10
CA ASN A 160 1.93 -2.98 41.39
C ASN A 160 2.15 -4.46 41.80
N PRO A 161 3.26 -5.10 41.38
CA PRO A 161 3.72 -6.40 41.90
C PRO A 161 4.08 -6.34 43.39
N ARG A 162 3.68 -7.37 44.15
CA ARG A 162 4.15 -7.60 45.52
C ARG A 162 5.63 -8.00 45.53
N PRO A 163 6.44 -7.47 46.46
CA PRO A 163 7.81 -7.89 46.66
C PRO A 163 7.91 -9.22 47.42
N ASN A 164 9.00 -9.91 47.12
CA ASN A 164 9.59 -11.07 47.77
C ASN A 164 9.36 -11.18 49.29
N SER A 165 9.15 -12.40 49.76
CA SER A 165 9.44 -12.78 51.14
C SER A 165 10.15 -14.12 51.16
N THR A 166 11.42 -14.02 51.55
CA THR A 166 12.35 -15.04 51.96
C THR A 166 11.79 -15.85 53.14
N THR A 167 11.87 -17.19 53.09
CA THR A 167 12.33 -18.03 54.21
C THR A 167 12.70 -19.41 53.69
#